data_AF-A0A1I4NDI3-F1
#
_entry.id   AF-A0A1I4NDI3-F1
#
_cell.length_a   1.000
_cell.length_b   1.000
_cell.length_c   1.000
_cell.angle_alpha   90.00
_cell.angle_beta   90.00
_cell.angle_gamma   90.00
#
_symmetry.space_group_name_H-M   'P 1'
#
loop_
_entity.id
_entity.type
_entity.pdbx_description
1 polymer ?
#
loop_
_entity_poly.entity_id
_entity_poly.type
_entity_poly.pdbx_seq_one_letter_code
_entity_poly.pdbx_strand_id
1 'polypeptide(L)'
;MDSKVRDVFSEIEEVLIQAIRDIPVPPETLYACGFWLFYCDYSTISPPCFGYNSEYGEEDERWAPPEWDVEEEENVFEALEPAYEKLMGLMEGRSNEAWAQLVEFQWRFYTDFCARLNASMNSPSSPFAGWSKTDDFVVGVFEEREGEEIYNRLAIDSVGRDSAVKLSIVDLG
;
A
#
# COMPACT_ATOMS: atom_id res chain seq x y z
N MET A 1 2.74 -4.82 -20.26
CA MET A 1 2.95 -3.45 -19.76
C MET A 1 4.08 -2.75 -20.51
N ASP A 2 3.81 -1.53 -20.99
CA ASP A 2 4.74 -0.63 -21.67
C ASP A 2 5.99 -0.36 -20.80
N SER A 3 7.18 -0.30 -21.40
CA SER A 3 8.44 0.00 -20.71
C SER A 3 8.40 1.33 -19.97
N LYS A 4 7.77 2.38 -20.55
CA LYS A 4 7.72 3.70 -19.90
C LYS A 4 6.87 3.70 -18.64
N VAL A 5 5.80 2.92 -18.62
CA VAL A 5 4.97 2.75 -17.42
C VAL A 5 5.79 2.05 -16.33
N ARG A 6 6.56 1.02 -16.68
CA ARG A 6 7.45 0.33 -15.71
C ARG A 6 8.52 1.25 -15.14
N ASP A 7 9.07 2.14 -15.97
CA ASP A 7 10.06 3.13 -15.51
C ASP A 7 9.43 4.07 -14.48
N VAL A 8 8.20 4.56 -14.72
CA VAL A 8 7.48 5.39 -13.73
C VAL A 8 7.18 4.61 -12.44
N PHE A 9 6.83 3.33 -12.51
CA PHE A 9 6.66 2.53 -11.28
C PHE A 9 7.98 2.28 -10.52
N SER A 10 9.11 2.29 -11.21
CA SER A 10 10.42 2.25 -10.54
C SER A 10 10.69 3.56 -9.80
N GLU A 11 10.32 4.71 -10.39
CA GLU A 11 10.35 6.00 -9.70
C GLU A 11 9.39 6.02 -8.49
N ILE A 12 8.17 5.48 -8.64
CA ILE A 12 7.20 5.37 -7.54
C ILE A 12 7.79 4.57 -6.37
N GLU A 13 8.49 3.46 -6.62
CA GLU A 13 9.11 2.67 -5.55
C GLU A 13 10.15 3.49 -4.77
N GLU A 14 11.00 4.24 -5.46
CA GLU A 14 12.00 5.10 -4.84
C GLU A 14 11.35 6.22 -4.01
N VAL A 15 10.32 6.86 -4.55
CA VAL A 15 9.54 7.91 -3.87
C VAL A 15 8.84 7.35 -2.64
N LEU A 16 8.19 6.19 -2.72
CA LEU A 16 7.53 5.54 -1.59
C LEU A 16 8.50 5.27 -0.45
N ILE A 17 9.66 4.67 -0.75
CA ILE A 17 10.67 4.35 0.26
C ILE A 17 11.15 5.63 0.95
N GLN A 18 11.36 6.71 0.19
CA GLN A 18 11.82 7.97 0.75
C GLN A 18 10.73 8.68 1.56
N ALA A 19 9.50 8.76 1.04
CA ALA A 19 8.38 9.38 1.73
C ALA A 19 8.11 8.69 3.08
N ILE A 20 8.07 7.35 3.11
CA ILE A 20 7.88 6.60 4.37
C ILE A 20 9.03 6.84 5.36
N ARG A 21 10.26 7.03 4.88
CA ARG A 21 11.41 7.36 5.75
C ARG A 21 11.33 8.76 6.34
N ASP A 22 10.74 9.69 5.61
CA ASP A 22 10.65 11.10 6.00
C ASP A 22 9.50 11.35 6.98
N ILE A 23 8.57 10.39 7.12
CA ILE A 23 7.57 10.37 8.19
C ILE A 23 8.28 10.43 9.56
N PRO A 24 7.96 11.41 10.41
CA PRO A 24 8.48 11.48 11.77
C PRO A 24 8.23 10.18 12.53
N VAL A 25 9.24 9.68 13.26
CA VAL A 25 9.10 8.43 14.02
C VAL A 25 7.90 8.53 14.97
N PRO A 26 6.88 7.68 14.82
CA PRO A 26 5.70 7.74 15.68
C PRO A 26 6.08 7.44 17.14
N PRO A 27 5.51 8.19 18.11
CA PRO A 27 5.79 7.96 19.52
C PRO A 27 5.11 6.69 20.06
N GLU A 28 4.05 6.21 19.42
CA GLU A 28 3.32 4.99 19.76
C GLU A 28 3.98 3.71 19.18
N THR A 29 3.53 2.56 19.68
CA THR A 29 3.83 1.27 19.05
C THR A 29 2.83 1.02 17.94
N LEU A 30 3.33 0.79 16.74
CA LEU A 30 2.50 0.56 15.57
C LEU A 30 2.19 -0.91 15.37
N TYR A 31 1.00 -1.14 14.82
CA TYR A 31 0.43 -2.45 14.59
C TYR A 31 0.44 -2.84 13.12
N ALA A 32 0.26 -1.85 12.25
CA ALA A 32 0.10 -2.00 10.81
C ALA A 32 0.55 -0.72 10.09
N CYS A 33 0.94 -0.88 8.83
CA CYS A 33 0.77 0.18 7.83
C CYS A 33 0.06 -0.40 6.62
N GLY A 34 -0.43 0.44 5.74
CA GLY A 34 -0.81 -0.08 4.43
C GLY A 34 -1.15 0.96 3.40
N PHE A 35 -1.67 0.45 2.30
CA PHE A 35 -2.18 1.22 1.17
C PHE A 35 -3.65 0.88 0.92
N TRP A 36 -4.45 1.88 0.58
CA TRP A 36 -5.88 1.73 0.28
C TRP A 36 -6.35 2.77 -0.74
N LEU A 37 -7.61 2.70 -1.16
CA LEU A 37 -8.24 3.61 -2.14
C LEU A 37 -7.51 3.65 -3.49
N PHE A 38 -7.25 2.48 -4.06
CA PHE A 38 -6.69 2.34 -5.40
C PHE A 38 -7.72 2.79 -6.46
N TYR A 39 -7.71 4.08 -6.78
CA TYR A 39 -8.67 4.67 -7.72
C TYR A 39 -8.19 4.59 -9.18
N CYS A 40 -9.06 4.06 -10.05
CA CYS A 40 -8.93 4.16 -11.50
C CYS A 40 -10.30 4.08 -12.17
N ASP A 41 -10.62 5.02 -13.07
CA ASP A 41 -11.88 5.06 -13.82
C ASP A 41 -11.70 4.92 -15.35
N TYR A 42 -10.54 4.43 -15.80
CA TYR A 42 -10.15 4.31 -17.22
C TYR A 42 -9.98 5.65 -17.94
N SER A 43 -10.02 6.76 -17.20
CA SER A 43 -9.64 8.09 -17.66
C SER A 43 -8.67 8.77 -16.70
N THR A 44 -8.72 8.37 -15.43
CA THR A 44 -7.97 8.88 -14.30
C THR A 44 -7.42 7.73 -13.47
N ILE A 45 -6.22 7.90 -12.91
CA ILE A 45 -5.60 7.06 -11.89
C ILE A 45 -4.97 7.97 -10.84
N SER A 46 -5.15 7.64 -9.56
CA SER A 46 -4.60 8.43 -8.44
C SER A 46 -3.63 7.59 -7.60
N PRO A 47 -2.69 8.23 -6.87
CA PRO A 47 -1.95 7.55 -5.83
C PRO A 47 -2.91 6.86 -4.85
N PRO A 48 -2.59 5.66 -4.34
CA PRO A 48 -3.30 5.13 -3.18
C PRO A 48 -2.94 5.93 -1.94
N CYS A 49 -3.81 5.91 -0.96
CA CYS A 49 -3.56 6.45 0.36
C CYS A 49 -2.52 5.58 1.08
N PHE A 50 -1.79 6.16 2.04
CA PHE A 50 -0.87 5.44 2.92
C PHE A 50 -1.00 5.94 4.36
N GLY A 51 -0.84 5.04 5.32
CA GLY A 51 -1.04 5.36 6.72
C GLY A 51 -0.60 4.21 7.62
N TYR A 52 -0.59 4.47 8.92
CA TYR A 52 -0.29 3.49 9.94
C TYR A 52 -1.40 3.45 11.00
N ASN A 53 -1.48 2.32 11.69
CA ASN A 53 -2.39 2.16 12.82
C ASN A 53 -1.58 2.02 14.12
N SER A 54 -1.84 2.93 15.06
CA SER A 54 -1.32 2.97 16.43
C SER A 54 -2.40 2.72 17.50
N GLU A 55 -3.67 2.71 17.12
CA GLU A 55 -4.79 2.57 18.05
C GLU A 55 -5.11 1.09 18.30
N TYR A 56 -5.01 0.70 19.57
CA TYR A 56 -5.42 -0.62 20.03
C TYR A 56 -6.92 -0.57 20.41
N GLY A 57 -7.77 -0.66 19.39
CA GLY A 57 -9.21 -0.93 19.53
C GLY A 57 -9.49 -2.42 19.81
N GLU A 58 -10.70 -2.88 19.48
CA GLU A 58 -11.00 -4.32 19.46
C GLU A 58 -10.04 -5.03 18.48
N GLU A 59 -9.67 -6.30 18.71
CA GLU A 59 -8.67 -7.03 17.89
C GLU A 59 -8.99 -7.00 16.37
N ASP A 60 -10.27 -6.81 16.03
CA ASP A 60 -10.80 -6.77 14.67
C ASP A 60 -10.55 -5.43 13.93
N GLU A 61 -10.22 -4.33 14.64
CA GLU A 61 -10.07 -2.98 14.05
C GLU A 61 -8.63 -2.66 13.63
N ARG A 62 -7.68 -3.52 14.02
CA ARG A 62 -6.24 -3.30 13.84
C ARG A 62 -5.81 -3.12 12.38
N TRP A 63 -6.58 -3.61 11.42
CA TRP A 63 -6.27 -3.63 9.99
C TRP A 63 -7.24 -2.80 9.14
N ALA A 64 -8.14 -2.05 9.79
CA ALA A 64 -9.19 -1.28 9.14
C ALA A 64 -8.66 0.12 8.72
N PRO A 65 -8.68 0.49 7.42
CA PRO A 65 -8.18 1.78 6.95
C PRO A 65 -8.79 3.05 7.60
N PRO A 66 -10.09 3.10 7.97
CA PRO A 66 -10.68 4.29 8.59
C PRO A 66 -10.07 4.69 9.93
N GLU A 67 -9.34 3.78 10.58
CA GLU A 67 -8.70 4.00 11.89
C GLU A 67 -7.21 4.37 11.76
N TRP A 68 -6.73 4.68 10.56
CA TRP A 68 -5.32 4.99 10.31
C TRP A 68 -5.04 6.49 10.42
N ASP A 69 -3.78 6.84 10.73
CA ASP A 69 -3.34 8.22 10.81
C ASP A 69 -3.30 8.88 9.42
N VAL A 70 -4.26 9.78 9.18
CA VAL A 70 -4.53 10.43 7.88
C VAL A 70 -3.54 11.57 7.61
N GLU A 71 -2.81 12.10 8.60
CA GLU A 71 -1.79 13.13 8.33
C GLU A 71 -0.63 12.58 7.48
N GLU A 72 -0.36 11.27 7.57
CA GLU A 72 0.63 10.62 6.72
C GLU A 72 0.12 10.27 5.32
N GLU A 73 -1.20 10.20 5.15
CA GLU A 73 -1.84 10.08 3.85
C GLU A 73 -1.44 11.28 2.99
N GLU A 74 -1.61 12.50 3.51
CA GLU A 74 -1.28 13.73 2.78
C GLU A 74 0.20 13.73 2.36
N ASN A 75 1.13 13.37 3.26
CA ASN A 75 2.57 13.37 2.96
C ASN A 75 2.95 12.40 1.84
N VAL A 76 2.53 11.13 1.93
CA VAL A 76 2.91 10.11 0.95
C VAL A 76 2.14 10.28 -0.35
N PHE A 77 0.87 10.64 -0.29
CA PHE A 77 0.03 10.90 -1.47
C PHE A 77 0.59 12.06 -2.29
N GLU A 78 0.87 13.21 -1.66
CA GLU A 78 1.45 14.40 -2.32
C GLU A 78 2.81 14.08 -2.96
N ALA A 79 3.65 13.29 -2.28
CA ALA A 79 4.95 12.88 -2.83
C ALA A 79 4.82 12.07 -4.13
N LEU A 80 3.73 11.30 -4.28
CA LEU A 80 3.46 10.45 -5.43
C LEU A 80 2.76 11.16 -6.58
N GLU A 81 2.07 12.28 -6.33
CA GLU A 81 1.32 13.02 -7.36
C GLU A 81 2.13 13.24 -8.64
N PRO A 82 3.40 13.71 -8.62
CA PRO A 82 4.15 13.96 -9.84
C PRO A 82 4.40 12.69 -10.68
N ALA A 83 4.51 11.52 -10.05
CA ALA A 83 4.68 10.26 -10.77
C ALA A 83 3.34 9.79 -11.37
N TYR A 84 2.24 9.99 -10.66
CA TYR A 84 0.90 9.67 -11.16
C TYR A 84 0.45 10.61 -12.28
N GLU A 85 0.83 11.88 -12.25
CA GLU A 85 0.65 12.80 -13.38
C GLU A 85 1.39 12.31 -14.65
N LYS A 86 2.59 11.74 -14.51
CA LYS A 86 3.30 11.11 -15.63
C LYS A 86 2.56 9.88 -16.15
N LEU A 87 2.05 9.02 -15.27
CA LEU A 87 1.23 7.87 -15.66
C LEU A 87 -0.01 8.32 -16.44
N MET A 88 -0.70 9.34 -15.96
CA MET A 88 -1.85 9.95 -16.63
C MET A 88 -1.50 10.39 -18.06
N GLY A 89 -0.41 11.14 -18.23
CA GLY A 89 0.04 11.59 -19.55
C GLY A 89 0.43 10.44 -20.49
N LEU A 90 1.01 9.35 -19.96
CA LEU A 90 1.32 8.15 -20.76
C LEU A 90 0.07 7.37 -21.17
N MET A 91 -1.02 7.51 -20.41
CA MET A 91 -2.27 6.76 -20.58
C MET A 91 -3.34 7.53 -21.35
N GLU A 92 -3.13 8.82 -21.60
CA GLU A 92 -4.02 9.66 -22.39
C GLU A 92 -4.27 9.04 -23.78
N GLY A 93 -5.56 8.90 -24.13
CA GLY A 93 -6.00 8.33 -25.41
C GLY A 93 -5.72 6.83 -25.59
N ARG A 94 -5.24 6.13 -24.57
CA ARG A 94 -5.07 4.67 -24.59
C ARG A 94 -6.41 3.95 -24.44
N SER A 95 -6.45 2.69 -24.86
CA SER A 95 -7.66 1.86 -24.79
C SER A 95 -7.98 1.43 -23.36
N ASN A 96 -9.24 1.08 -23.10
CA ASN A 96 -9.65 0.50 -21.81
C ASN A 96 -8.86 -0.76 -21.43
N GLU A 97 -8.44 -1.55 -22.42
CA GLU A 97 -7.58 -2.72 -22.22
C GLU A 97 -6.20 -2.32 -21.65
N ALA A 98 -5.62 -1.21 -22.13
CA ALA A 98 -4.36 -0.71 -21.60
C ALA A 98 -4.52 -0.21 -20.15
N TRP A 99 -5.65 0.43 -19.85
CA TRP A 99 -6.00 0.86 -18.49
C TRP A 99 -6.23 -0.33 -17.56
N ALA A 100 -6.92 -1.38 -18.00
CA ALA A 100 -7.08 -2.61 -17.22
C ALA A 100 -5.72 -3.24 -16.89
N GLN A 101 -4.81 -3.30 -17.87
CA GLN A 101 -3.45 -3.78 -17.64
C GLN A 101 -2.68 -2.89 -16.66
N LEU A 102 -2.92 -1.57 -16.65
CA LEU A 102 -2.30 -0.64 -15.70
C LEU A 102 -2.76 -0.92 -14.28
N VAL A 103 -4.07 -1.07 -14.07
CA VAL A 103 -4.65 -1.37 -12.75
C VAL A 103 -4.11 -2.70 -12.22
N GLU A 104 -4.11 -3.76 -13.04
CA GLU A 104 -3.54 -5.04 -12.65
C GLU A 104 -2.05 -4.94 -12.31
N PHE A 105 -1.31 -4.11 -13.04
CA PHE A 105 0.12 -3.88 -12.77
C PHE A 105 0.32 -3.09 -11.48
N GLN A 106 -0.48 -2.06 -11.22
CA GLN A 106 -0.46 -1.29 -9.98
C GLN A 106 -0.69 -2.20 -8.78
N TRP A 107 -1.74 -3.04 -8.82
CA TRP A 107 -2.02 -3.97 -7.73
C TRP A 107 -0.85 -4.91 -7.44
N ARG A 108 -0.30 -5.56 -8.47
CA ARG A 108 0.88 -6.44 -8.31
C ARG A 108 2.08 -5.70 -7.76
N PHE A 109 2.32 -4.48 -8.25
CA PHE A 109 3.43 -3.66 -7.80
C PHE A 109 3.33 -3.40 -6.29
N TYR A 110 2.18 -2.94 -5.80
CA TYR A 110 2.00 -2.64 -4.37
C TYR A 110 1.99 -3.90 -3.50
N THR A 111 1.40 -5.01 -3.95
CA THR A 111 1.49 -6.27 -3.19
C THR A 111 2.92 -6.77 -3.10
N ASP A 112 3.68 -6.74 -4.20
CA ASP A 112 5.09 -7.15 -4.21
C ASP A 112 5.96 -6.20 -3.38
N PHE A 113 5.66 -4.90 -3.40
CA PHE A 113 6.34 -3.89 -2.60
C PHE A 113 6.13 -4.14 -1.10
N CYS A 114 4.88 -4.30 -0.66
CA CYS A 114 4.54 -4.66 0.72
C CYS A 114 5.22 -5.96 1.17
N ALA A 115 5.23 -6.99 0.32
CA ALA A 115 5.92 -8.25 0.63
C ALA A 115 7.43 -8.05 0.83
N ARG A 116 8.08 -7.21 0.02
CA ARG A 116 9.50 -6.85 0.19
C ARG A 116 9.75 -6.07 1.48
N LEU A 117 8.86 -5.13 1.82
CA LEU A 117 8.94 -4.39 3.08
C LEU A 117 8.82 -5.33 4.28
N ASN A 118 7.84 -6.23 4.29
CA ASN A 118 7.65 -7.24 5.33
C ASN A 118 8.87 -8.16 5.47
N ALA A 119 9.45 -8.63 4.36
CA ALA A 119 10.63 -9.48 4.37
C ALA A 119 11.90 -8.78 4.90
N SER A 120 11.95 -7.45 4.80
CA SER A 120 13.09 -6.63 5.21
C SER A 120 12.83 -5.77 6.45
N MET A 121 11.71 -6.00 7.15
CA MET A 121 11.20 -5.17 8.24
C MET A 121 12.24 -4.86 9.32
N ASN A 122 12.99 -5.90 9.71
CA ASN A 122 14.00 -5.84 10.77
C ASN A 122 15.40 -5.47 10.27
N SER A 123 15.55 -5.14 8.98
CA SER A 123 16.81 -4.65 8.42
C SER A 123 17.07 -3.21 8.87
N PRO A 124 18.33 -2.83 9.17
CA PRO A 124 18.69 -1.43 9.38
C PRO A 124 18.39 -0.50 8.19
N SER A 125 18.20 -1.07 6.99
CA SER A 125 17.86 -0.33 5.78
C SER A 125 16.35 -0.15 5.55
N SER A 126 15.52 -0.78 6.40
CA SER A 126 14.07 -0.67 6.34
C SER A 126 13.64 0.80 6.42
N PRO A 127 12.63 1.24 5.66
CA PRO A 127 12.09 2.59 5.82
C PRO A 127 11.45 2.80 7.19
N PHE A 128 11.10 1.73 7.91
CA PHE A 128 10.54 1.74 9.27
C PHE A 128 11.61 1.60 10.36
N ALA A 129 12.89 1.79 10.02
CA ALA A 129 13.98 1.71 10.99
C ALA A 129 13.80 2.78 12.08
N GLY A 130 13.80 2.37 13.34
CA GLY A 130 13.59 3.25 14.49
C GLY A 130 12.14 3.36 14.97
N TRP A 131 11.16 2.90 14.19
CA TRP A 131 9.75 2.86 14.62
C TRP A 131 9.53 1.76 15.67
N SER A 132 8.74 2.05 16.71
CA SER A 132 8.24 1.03 17.64
C SER A 132 7.12 0.23 16.97
N LYS A 133 7.22 -1.10 16.95
CA LYS A 133 6.32 -1.99 16.20
C LYS A 133 6.04 -3.25 17.02
N THR A 134 4.86 -3.84 16.85
CA THR A 134 4.55 -5.16 17.41
C THR A 134 5.27 -6.30 16.68
N ASP A 135 5.34 -7.48 17.31
CA ASP A 135 5.99 -8.67 16.75
C ASP A 135 5.35 -9.19 15.45
N ASP A 136 4.07 -8.89 15.27
CA ASP A 136 3.23 -9.25 14.12
C ASP A 136 2.88 -8.02 13.26
N PHE A 137 3.67 -6.94 13.35
CA PHE A 137 3.54 -5.79 12.47
C PHE A 137 3.66 -6.20 11.01
N VAL A 138 2.77 -5.67 10.17
CA VAL A 138 2.84 -5.85 8.71
C VAL A 138 2.55 -4.55 7.97
N VAL A 139 3.00 -4.51 6.73
CA VAL A 139 2.61 -3.53 5.72
C VAL A 139 1.77 -4.26 4.68
N GLY A 140 0.57 -3.78 4.36
CA GLY A 140 -0.34 -4.47 3.46
C GLY A 140 -1.09 -3.56 2.50
N VAL A 141 -1.84 -4.17 1.59
CA VAL A 141 -2.89 -3.50 0.82
C VAL A 141 -4.22 -3.86 1.49
N PHE A 142 -4.86 -2.88 2.12
CA PHE A 142 -6.08 -3.08 2.91
C PHE A 142 -7.16 -2.14 2.36
N GLU A 143 -8.05 -2.64 1.51
CA GLU A 143 -9.08 -1.81 0.88
C GLU A 143 -10.36 -1.77 1.71
N GLU A 144 -11.02 -0.60 1.76
CA GLU A 144 -12.26 -0.38 2.56
C GLU A 144 -13.48 -1.16 2.04
N ARG A 145 -13.40 -1.70 0.82
CA ARG A 145 -14.50 -2.45 0.19
C ARG A 145 -14.45 -3.91 0.60
N GLU A 146 -14.65 -4.15 1.88
CA GLU A 146 -14.77 -5.50 2.44
C GLU A 146 -15.88 -6.28 1.71
N GLY A 147 -15.53 -7.47 1.20
CA GLY A 147 -16.48 -8.39 0.55
C GLY A 147 -16.27 -8.62 -0.94
N GLU A 148 -15.40 -7.87 -1.63
CA GLU A 148 -14.95 -8.27 -2.97
C GLU A 148 -13.75 -9.20 -2.88
N GLU A 149 -13.82 -10.37 -3.55
CA GLU A 149 -12.78 -11.41 -3.53
C GLU A 149 -11.39 -10.87 -3.93
N ILE A 150 -11.36 -9.88 -4.82
CA ILE A 150 -10.11 -9.26 -5.27
C ILE A 150 -9.36 -8.59 -4.12
N TYR A 151 -10.03 -7.85 -3.23
CA TYR A 151 -9.37 -7.10 -2.18
C TYR A 151 -8.84 -8.01 -1.07
N ASN A 152 -9.58 -9.07 -0.72
CA ASN A 152 -9.06 -10.11 0.17
C ASN A 152 -7.80 -10.75 -0.41
N ARG A 153 -7.79 -11.00 -1.73
CA ARG A 153 -6.59 -11.52 -2.41
C ARG A 153 -5.43 -10.54 -2.37
N LEU A 154 -5.64 -9.25 -2.61
CA LEU A 154 -4.57 -8.24 -2.52
C LEU A 154 -3.98 -8.18 -1.11
N ALA A 155 -4.83 -8.19 -0.08
CA ALA A 155 -4.37 -8.22 1.30
C ALA A 155 -3.50 -9.46 1.57
N ILE A 156 -3.98 -10.67 1.23
CA ILE A 156 -3.22 -11.92 1.37
C ILE A 156 -1.90 -11.88 0.60
N ASP A 157 -1.91 -11.42 -0.64
CA ASP A 157 -0.72 -11.37 -1.51
C ASP A 157 0.30 -10.36 -0.97
N SER A 158 -0.14 -9.28 -0.32
CA SER A 158 0.73 -8.25 0.25
C SER A 158 1.39 -8.64 1.58
N VAL A 159 0.67 -9.32 2.48
CA VAL A 159 1.15 -9.65 3.84
C VAL A 159 1.63 -11.10 3.99
N GLY A 160 1.26 -11.97 3.04
CA GLY A 160 1.48 -13.41 3.09
C GLY A 160 0.41 -14.16 3.89
N ARG A 161 0.16 -15.43 3.52
CA ARG A 161 -0.94 -16.25 4.08
C ARG A 161 -0.88 -16.39 5.60
N ASP A 162 0.29 -16.62 6.17
CA ASP A 162 0.44 -16.84 7.62
C ASP A 162 0.07 -15.59 8.42
N SER A 163 0.44 -14.41 7.92
CA SER A 163 0.01 -13.14 8.50
C SER A 163 -1.49 -12.97 8.29
N ALA A 164 -2.00 -13.11 7.07
CA ALA A 164 -3.41 -12.92 6.74
C ALA A 164 -4.38 -13.77 7.59
N VAL A 165 -3.98 -15.00 7.96
CA VAL A 165 -4.72 -15.85 8.90
C VAL A 165 -4.76 -15.25 10.31
N LYS A 166 -3.64 -14.72 10.80
CA LYS A 166 -3.59 -14.05 12.11
C LYS A 166 -4.37 -12.74 12.12
N LEU A 167 -4.49 -12.10 10.97
CA LEU A 167 -5.24 -10.85 10.80
C LEU A 167 -6.74 -11.09 10.60
N SER A 168 -7.22 -12.34 10.64
CA SER A 168 -8.61 -12.71 10.35
C SER A 168 -9.11 -12.26 8.97
N ILE A 169 -8.21 -11.97 8.03
CA ILE A 169 -8.54 -11.60 6.63
C ILE A 169 -9.06 -12.83 5.85
N VAL A 170 -8.68 -14.02 6.31
CA VAL A 170 -9.11 -15.30 5.74
C VAL A 170 -9.72 -16.15 6.84
N ASP A 171 -10.99 -16.55 6.67
CA ASP A 171 -11.58 -17.59 7.47
C ASP A 171 -10.86 -18.93 7.22
N LEU A 172 -10.28 -19.49 8.28
CA LEU A 172 -9.89 -20.90 8.32
C LEU A 172 -11.17 -21.72 8.44
N GLY A 173 -11.78 -22.06 7.29
CA GLY A 173 -12.95 -22.95 7.23
C GLY A 173 -12.76 -24.28 7.94
#